data_AF-A0A969HKC5-F1
#
_entry.id   AF-A0A969HKC5-F1
#
_cell.length_a   1.000
_cell.length_b   1.000
_cell.length_c   1.000
_cell.angle_alpha   90.00
_cell.angle_beta   90.00
_cell.angle_gamma   90.00
#
_symmetry.space_group_name_H-M   'P 1'
#
loop_
_entity.id
_entity.type
_entity.pdbx_description
1 polymer ?
#
loop_
_entity_poly.entity_id
_entity_poly.type
_entity_poly.pdbx_seq_one_letter_code
_entity_poly.pdbx_strand_id
1 'polypeptide(L)' 'MMEKFTIPDEKNLEIELFERRGGRHLKLTLRNKDLVGASLISGAGN' A
#
# COMPACT_ATOMS: atom_id res chain seq x y z
N MET A 1 4.16 -4.62 -12.86
CA MET A 1 3.60 -5.48 -11.80
C MET A 1 4.66 -5.58 -10.71
N MET A 2 4.31 -5.43 -9.44
CA MET A 2 5.29 -5.63 -8.36
C MET A 2 5.58 -7.13 -8.22
N GLU A 3 6.84 -7.50 -8.02
CA GLU A 3 7.21 -8.89 -7.76
C GLU A 3 6.68 -9.37 -6.42
N LYS A 4 6.44 -10.68 -6.27
CA LYS A 4 6.06 -11.26 -4.99
C LYS A 4 7.22 -11.15 -4.01
N PHE A 5 6.93 -10.68 -2.79
CA PHE A 5 7.90 -10.58 -1.70
C PHE A 5 7.27 -11.01 -0.38
N THR A 6 8.11 -11.18 0.64
CA THR A 6 7.71 -11.51 2.01
C THR A 6 7.97 -10.30 2.90
N ILE A 7 6.98 -9.91 3.71
CA ILE A 7 7.21 -8.96 4.82
C ILE A 7 7.70 -9.80 6.01
N PRO A 8 8.94 -9.61 6.50
CA PRO A 8 9.45 -10.38 7.63
C PRO A 8 8.69 -10.06 8.92
N ASP A 9 8.84 -10.94 9.91
CA ASP A 9 8.31 -10.70 11.25
C ASP A 9 8.84 -9.39 11.83
N GLU A 10 7.98 -8.71 12.60
CA GLU A 10 8.26 -7.40 13.22
C GLU A 10 8.63 -6.27 12.23
N LYS A 11 8.29 -6.42 10.95
CA LYS A 11 8.45 -5.37 9.93
C LYS A 11 7.10 -4.86 9.43
N ASN A 12 7.12 -3.61 8.98
CA ASN A 12 5.99 -2.95 8.33
C ASN A 12 6.34 -2.69 6.85
N LEU A 13 5.32 -2.74 6.00
CA LEU A 13 5.38 -2.23 4.63
C LEU A 13 5.00 -0.74 4.67
N GLU A 14 5.92 0.13 4.26
CA GLU A 14 5.61 1.55 4.03
C GLU A 14 5.33 1.79 2.54
N ILE A 15 4.23 2.47 2.25
CA ILE A 15 3.86 2.92 0.90
C ILE A 15 3.77 4.44 0.92
N GLU A 16 4.49 5.08 0.01
CA GLU A 16 4.45 6.53 -0.19
C GLU A 16 3.98 6.84 -1.61
N LEU A 17 2.98 7.71 -1.72
CA LEU A 17 2.39 8.17 -2.96
C LEU A 17 2.58 9.66 -3.08
N PHE A 18 3.16 10.07 -4.21
CA PHE A 18 3.48 11.47 -4.50
C PHE A 18 2.75 11.93 -5.76
N GLU A 19 2.17 13.13 -5.70
CA GLU A 19 1.72 13.79 -6.92
C GLU A 19 2.90 14.29 -7.74
N ARG A 20 2.94 13.94 -9.03
CA ARG A 20 4.06 14.25 -9.93
C ARG A 20 4.37 15.75 -10.05
N ARG A 21 3.41 16.63 -9.75
CA ARG A 21 3.55 18.09 -9.79
C ARG A 21 3.67 18.72 -8.39
N GLY A 22 3.91 17.90 -7.37
CA GLY A 22 3.85 18.33 -5.98
C GLY A 22 2.42 18.55 -5.50
N GLY A 23 2.27 18.86 -4.21
CA GLY A 23 0.98 18.99 -3.54
C GLY A 23 0.83 17.90 -2.49
N ARG A 24 0.00 16.89 -2.78
CA ARG A 24 -0.34 15.86 -1.80
C ARG A 24 0.76 14.81 -1.69
N HIS A 25 1.05 14.44 -0.44
CA HIS A 25 1.87 13.29 -0.08
C HIS A 25 1.03 12.41 0.85
N LEU A 26 0.81 11.17 0.44
CA LEU A 26 0.13 10.16 1.26
C LEU A 26 1.16 9.11 1.68
N LYS A 27 1.28 8.90 2.99
CA LYS A 27 2.09 7.84 3.59
C LYS A 27 1.19 6.84 4.30
N LEU A 28 1.40 5.56 4.02
CA LEU A 28 0.69 4.44 4.64
C LEU A 28 1.70 3.47 5.25
N THR A 29 1.44 3.05 6.48
CA THR A 29 2.22 2.01 7.16
C THR A 29 1.30 0.80 7.38
N LEU A 30 1.67 -0.34 6.82
CA LEU A 30 0.87 -1.55 6.78
C LEU A 30 1.60 -2.71 7.47
N ARG A 31 0.91 -3.45 8.33
CA ARG A 31 1.39 -4.75 8.86
C ARG A 31 0.80 -5.87 8.02
N ASN A 32 1.43 -7.06 8.08
CA ASN A 32 0.90 -8.25 7.42
C ASN A 32 -0.58 -8.52 7.78
N LYS A 33 -0.97 -8.36 9.05
CA LYS A 33 -2.36 -8.55 9.49
C LYS A 33 -3.37 -7.55 8.91
N ASP A 34 -2.91 -6.39 8.45
CA ASP A 34 -3.77 -5.39 7.82
C ASP A 34 -4.02 -5.77 6.34
N LEU A 35 -3.19 -6.65 5.75
CA LEU A 35 -3.31 -7.17 4.39
C LEU A 35 -4.05 -8.52 4.33
N VAL A 36 -3.91 -9.35 5.36
CA VAL A 36 -4.60 -10.65 5.44
C VAL A 36 -6.11 -10.40 5.49
N GLY A 37 -6.83 -10.82 4.44
CA GLY A 37 -8.27 -10.62 4.31
C GLY A 37 -8.67 -9.27 3.68
N ALA A 38 -7.70 -8.47 3.23
CA ALA A 38 -7.99 -7.31 2.40
C ALA A 38 -8.68 -7.75 1.12
N SER A 39 -9.67 -6.97 0.68
CA SER A 39 -10.41 -7.20 -0.55
C SER A 39 -10.14 -6.07 -1.54
N LEU A 40 -10.29 -6.38 -2.83
CA LEU A 40 -10.23 -5.36 -3.85
C LEU A 40 -11.46 -4.47 -3.73
N ILE A 41 -11.24 -3.19 -3.45
CA ILE A 41 -12.30 -2.19 -3.52
C ILE A 41 -12.39 -1.75 -4.99
N SER A 42 -13.47 -2.09 -5.69
CA SER A 42 -13.74 -1.54 -7.02
C SER A 42 -14.13 -0.07 -6.87
N GLY A 43 -13.17 0.83 -7.04
CA GLY A 43 -13.36 2.27 -6.90
C GLY A 43 -12.85 3.09 -8.09
N ALA A 44 -12.71 2.49 -9.27
CA ALA A 44 -12.36 3.21 -10.49
C ALA A 44 -13.14 2.63 -11.68
N GLY A 45 -14.22 3.32 -12.08
CA GLY A 45 -15.08 2.91 -13.18
C GLY A 45 -16.39 3.69 -13.29
N ASN A 46 -16.31 5.02 -13.35
CA ASN A 46 -16.80 5.79 -14.49
C ASN A 46 -15.62 6.60 -15.03
#